data_AF-A0A509LAY7-F1
#
_entry.id   AF-A0A509LAY7-F1
#
_cell.length_a   1.000
_cell.length_b   1.000
_cell.length_c   1.000
_cell.angle_alpha   90.00
_cell.angle_beta   90.00
_cell.angle_gamma   90.00
#
_symmetry.space_group_name_H-M   'P 1'
#
loop_
_entity.id
_entity.type
_entity.pdbx_description
1 polymer ?
#
loop_
_entity_poly.entity_id
_entity_poly.type
_entity_poly.pdbx_seq_one_letter_code
_entity_poly.pdbx_strand_id
1 'polypeptide(L)'
;MRHLKTLLTKKFVLMLFFAYFFCSTLSVMAADRFVDNGNGTITDTTTGLMWLATDNNALINWRGANEYCKNLNFGGYTDWRIPTLAELESIYNPDEKNKNGYHTTKQITTTAESCWSSETEGYKAGRFNFTYGKAYWLRQSFSGSGRVLPVRFNK
;
A
#
# COMPACT_ATOMS: atom_id res chain seq x y z
N MET A 1 34.24 -27.20 -48.91
CA MET A 1 32.82 -27.24 -48.45
C MET A 1 32.60 -27.70 -47.00
N ARG A 2 33.47 -28.52 -46.36
CA ARG A 2 33.29 -28.96 -44.96
C ARG A 2 33.51 -27.85 -43.92
N HIS A 3 34.50 -26.97 -44.10
CA HIS A 3 34.80 -25.87 -43.15
C HIS A 3 33.72 -24.80 -43.00
N LEU A 4 32.93 -24.53 -44.05
CA LEU A 4 31.89 -23.50 -44.03
C LEU A 4 30.68 -23.92 -43.18
N LYS A 5 30.35 -25.22 -43.17
CA LYS A 5 29.24 -25.78 -42.37
C LYS A 5 29.52 -25.71 -40.87
N THR A 6 30.76 -25.94 -40.45
CA THR A 6 31.20 -25.90 -39.04
C THR A 6 31.23 -24.47 -38.48
N LEU A 7 31.55 -23.48 -39.31
CA LEU A 7 31.55 -22.06 -38.92
C LEU A 7 30.12 -21.51 -38.75
N LEU A 8 29.20 -21.92 -39.63
CA LEU A 8 27.78 -21.55 -39.52
C LEU A 8 27.13 -22.15 -38.27
N THR A 9 27.35 -23.43 -37.98
CA THR A 9 26.79 -24.09 -36.78
C THR A 9 27.32 -23.48 -35.49
N LYS A 10 28.62 -23.13 -35.41
CA LYS A 10 29.17 -22.44 -34.23
C LYS A 10 28.60 -21.04 -34.02
N LYS A 11 28.38 -20.25 -35.07
CA LYS A 11 27.72 -18.93 -34.97
C LYS A 11 26.25 -19.03 -34.55
N PHE A 12 25.53 -20.04 -35.05
CA PHE A 12 24.14 -20.29 -34.68
C PHE A 12 24.00 -20.76 -33.23
N VAL A 13 24.89 -21.65 -32.77
CA VAL A 13 24.96 -22.06 -31.36
C VAL A 13 25.33 -20.89 -30.45
N LEU A 14 26.26 -20.01 -30.86
CA LEU A 14 26.62 -18.81 -30.09
C LEU A 14 25.46 -17.80 -29.99
N MET A 15 24.68 -17.62 -31.06
CA MET A 15 23.47 -16.79 -31.06
C MET A 15 22.35 -17.39 -30.21
N LEU A 16 22.18 -18.72 -30.22
CA LEU A 16 21.22 -19.40 -29.36
C LEU A 16 21.64 -19.32 -27.88
N PHE A 17 22.93 -19.38 -27.56
CA PHE A 17 23.44 -19.12 -26.20
C PHE A 17 23.25 -17.66 -25.76
N PHE A 18 23.48 -16.68 -26.65
CA PHE A 18 23.23 -15.26 -26.35
C PHE A 18 21.73 -14.96 -26.20
N ALA A 19 20.87 -15.57 -27.02
CA ALA A 19 19.42 -15.44 -26.92
C ALA A 19 18.86 -16.15 -25.67
N TYR A 20 19.42 -17.30 -25.27
CA TYR A 20 19.04 -17.96 -24.02
C TYR A 20 19.53 -17.20 -22.79
N PHE A 21 20.74 -16.62 -22.82
CA PHE A 21 21.25 -15.81 -21.72
C PHE A 21 20.48 -14.49 -21.59
N PHE A 22 20.10 -13.87 -22.69
CA PHE A 22 19.26 -12.67 -22.68
C PHE A 22 17.79 -12.97 -22.32
N CYS A 23 17.32 -14.19 -22.55
CA CYS A 23 15.97 -14.65 -22.16
C CYS A 23 15.91 -15.23 -20.73
N SER A 24 17.04 -15.58 -20.11
CA SER A 24 17.08 -16.15 -18.75
C SER A 24 17.53 -15.19 -17.66
N THR A 25 17.94 -13.95 -17.96
CA THR A 25 18.39 -12.98 -16.94
C THR A 25 17.48 -11.76 -16.75
N LEU A 26 16.37 -11.64 -17.49
CA LEU A 26 15.37 -10.60 -17.29
C LEU A 26 14.10 -11.15 -16.64
N SER A 27 14.27 -11.95 -15.59
CA SER A 27 13.34 -11.81 -14.47
C SER A 27 13.85 -10.64 -13.64
N VAL A 28 13.52 -9.41 -14.05
CA VAL A 28 13.43 -8.33 -13.07
C VAL A 28 12.34 -8.81 -12.12
N MET A 29 12.75 -9.39 -10.99
CA MET A 29 11.84 -9.69 -9.90
C MET A 29 11.07 -8.39 -9.65
N ALA A 30 9.77 -8.39 -9.94
CA ALA A 30 8.92 -7.26 -9.63
C ALA A 30 9.08 -7.02 -8.12
N ALA A 31 9.60 -5.85 -7.75
CA ALA A 31 9.73 -5.49 -6.35
C ALA A 31 8.34 -5.47 -5.72
N ASP A 32 8.19 -6.04 -4.52
CA ASP A 32 6.92 -6.02 -3.80
C ASP A 32 6.45 -4.56 -3.63
N ARG A 33 5.17 -4.31 -3.93
CA ARG A 33 4.60 -2.96 -3.80
C ARG A 33 4.61 -2.50 -2.35
N PHE A 34 4.25 -3.39 -1.41
CA PHE A 34 4.15 -3.10 0.01
C PHE A 34 5.28 -3.78 0.77
N VAL A 35 6.29 -3.00 1.13
CA VAL A 35 7.51 -3.48 1.80
C VAL A 35 7.41 -3.19 3.30
N ASP A 36 7.55 -4.22 4.14
CA ASP A 36 7.65 -4.07 5.58
C ASP A 36 9.04 -3.57 5.98
N ASN A 37 9.10 -2.45 6.71
CA ASN A 37 10.35 -1.85 7.17
C ASN A 37 10.86 -2.46 8.50
N GLY A 38 10.15 -3.44 9.07
CA GLY A 38 10.53 -4.14 10.30
C GLY A 38 10.34 -3.32 11.59
N ASN A 39 9.78 -2.11 11.48
CA ASN A 39 9.54 -1.19 12.59
C ASN A 39 8.05 -0.85 12.77
N GLY A 40 7.15 -1.66 12.20
CA GLY A 40 5.71 -1.43 12.21
C GLY A 40 5.22 -0.42 11.16
N THR A 41 6.06 -0.09 10.16
CA THR A 41 5.67 0.74 9.01
C THR A 41 5.84 -0.02 7.70
N ILE A 42 4.99 0.29 6.72
CA ILE A 42 4.95 -0.33 5.40
C ILE A 42 5.17 0.75 4.34
N THR A 43 6.16 0.54 3.47
CA THR A 43 6.42 1.41 2.32
C THR A 43 5.61 0.94 1.10
N ASP A 44 4.80 1.82 0.52
CA ASP A 44 4.19 1.62 -0.81
C ASP A 44 5.12 2.19 -1.89
N THR A 45 5.87 1.29 -2.55
CA THR A 45 6.89 1.66 -3.55
C THR A 45 6.29 2.24 -4.84
N THR A 46 4.98 2.08 -5.06
CA THR A 46 4.31 2.64 -6.24
C THR A 46 3.88 4.09 -6.02
N THR A 47 3.36 4.41 -4.82
CA THR A 47 2.86 5.76 -4.50
C THR A 47 3.90 6.64 -3.81
N GLY A 48 5.00 6.05 -3.31
CA GLY A 48 5.96 6.76 -2.48
C GLY A 48 5.41 7.11 -1.09
N LEU A 49 4.35 6.44 -0.65
CA LEU A 49 3.76 6.62 0.68
C LEU A 49 4.34 5.61 1.66
N MET A 50 4.28 5.96 2.95
CA MET A 50 4.55 5.05 4.04
C MET A 50 3.37 5.06 5.01
N TRP A 51 2.94 3.87 5.39
CA TRP A 51 1.79 3.61 6.24
C TRP A 51 2.24 3.02 7.56
N LEU A 52 1.47 3.24 8.63
CA LEU A 52 1.52 2.29 9.75
C LEU A 52 0.98 0.93 9.30
N ALA A 53 1.59 -0.16 9.79
CA ALA A 53 1.14 -1.52 9.48
C ALA A 53 -0.21 -1.86 10.12
N THR A 54 -0.64 -1.12 11.15
CA THR A 54 -1.94 -1.27 11.80
C THR A 54 -2.54 0.09 12.11
N ASP A 55 -3.86 0.22 12.00
CA ASP A 55 -4.57 1.44 12.41
C ASP A 55 -4.45 1.72 13.92
N ASN A 56 -5.09 2.81 14.37
CA ASN A 56 -5.05 3.24 15.77
C ASN A 56 -5.72 2.28 16.77
N ASN A 57 -6.35 1.18 16.31
CA ASN A 57 -7.02 0.16 17.12
C ASN A 57 -8.01 0.69 18.19
N ALA A 58 -8.56 1.88 17.98
CA ALA A 58 -9.47 2.53 18.92
C ALA A 58 -10.57 3.30 18.19
N LEU A 59 -11.76 3.32 18.77
CA LEU A 59 -12.86 4.15 18.27
C LEU A 59 -12.45 5.62 18.33
N ILE A 60 -12.63 6.32 17.21
CA ILE A 60 -12.19 7.71 17.10
C ILE A 60 -13.12 8.49 16.19
N ASN A 61 -13.43 9.73 16.57
CA ASN A 61 -14.10 10.66 15.67
C ASN A 61 -13.08 11.34 14.75
N TRP A 62 -13.56 12.06 13.74
CA TRP A 62 -12.68 12.65 12.73
C TRP A 62 -11.68 13.64 13.32
N ARG A 63 -12.13 14.49 14.26
CA ARG A 63 -11.26 15.47 14.92
C ARG A 63 -10.14 14.78 15.71
N GLY A 64 -10.50 13.76 16.48
CA GLY A 64 -9.54 12.93 17.22
C GLY A 64 -8.57 12.21 16.30
N ALA A 65 -9.02 11.73 15.14
CA ALA A 65 -8.15 11.09 14.14
C ALA A 65 -7.08 12.07 13.63
N ASN A 66 -7.49 13.30 13.31
CA ASN A 66 -6.56 14.34 12.89
C ASN A 66 -5.56 14.70 13.99
N GLU A 67 -6.02 14.84 15.24
CA GLU A 67 -5.16 15.12 16.40
C GLU A 67 -4.22 13.95 16.72
N TYR A 68 -4.69 12.70 16.60
CA TYR A 68 -3.89 11.49 16.79
C TYR A 68 -2.73 11.45 15.80
N CYS A 69 -2.99 11.61 14.50
CA CYS A 69 -1.92 11.58 13.50
C CYS A 69 -0.89 12.69 13.70
N LYS A 70 -1.32 13.93 13.97
CA LYS A 70 -0.42 15.08 14.17
C LYS A 70 0.53 14.93 15.35
N ASN A 71 0.10 14.21 16.39
CA ASN A 71 0.89 14.00 17.60
C ASN A 71 1.61 12.65 17.61
N LEU A 72 1.47 11.84 16.56
CA LEU A 72 2.05 10.51 16.50
C LEU A 72 3.58 10.61 16.29
N ASN A 73 4.34 10.01 17.18
CA ASN A 73 5.76 9.73 17.00
C ASN A 73 5.94 8.21 16.94
N PHE A 74 6.18 7.69 15.75
CA PHE A 74 6.25 6.25 15.50
C PHE A 74 7.23 5.93 14.38
N GLY A 75 7.96 4.82 14.50
CA GLY A 75 8.95 4.40 13.50
C GLY A 75 10.11 5.38 13.28
N GLY A 76 10.36 6.31 14.22
CA GLY A 76 11.34 7.38 14.06
C GLY A 76 10.80 8.62 13.32
N TYR A 77 9.49 8.71 13.10
CA TYR A 77 8.85 9.74 12.30
C TYR A 77 7.75 10.47 13.06
N THR A 78 7.58 11.76 12.77
CA THR A 78 6.63 12.68 13.43
C THR A 78 5.71 13.42 12.46
N ASP A 79 5.86 13.21 11.16
CA ASP A 79 5.10 13.87 10.08
C ASP A 79 3.94 12.98 9.57
N TRP A 80 3.32 12.23 10.47
CA TRP A 80 2.14 11.42 10.18
C TRP A 80 0.90 12.31 9.98
N ARG A 81 0.04 11.92 9.04
CA ARG A 81 -1.23 12.59 8.76
C ARG A 81 -2.36 11.60 8.56
N ILE A 82 -3.58 12.11 8.65
CA ILE A 82 -4.77 11.42 8.18
C ILE A 82 -4.65 11.20 6.65
N PRO A 83 -5.02 10.03 6.11
CA PRO A 83 -4.95 9.77 4.68
C PRO A 83 -6.07 10.48 3.93
N THR A 84 -5.90 10.63 2.62
CA THR A 84 -6.97 11.03 1.68
C THR A 84 -7.84 9.82 1.33
N LEU A 85 -9.02 10.06 0.73
CA LEU A 85 -9.87 8.99 0.20
C LEU A 85 -9.15 8.20 -0.88
N ALA A 86 -8.45 8.88 -1.79
CA ALA A 86 -7.71 8.24 -2.89
C ALA A 86 -6.59 7.35 -2.37
N GLU A 87 -5.90 7.75 -1.30
CA GLU A 87 -4.86 6.93 -0.68
C GLU A 87 -5.45 5.68 0.00
N LEU A 88 -6.57 5.82 0.73
CA LEU A 88 -7.28 4.68 1.31
C LEU A 88 -7.79 3.71 0.24
N GLU A 89 -8.32 4.24 -0.86
CA GLU A 89 -8.74 3.44 -2.01
C GLU A 89 -7.56 2.70 -2.65
N SER A 90 -6.37 3.32 -2.72
CA SER A 90 -5.18 2.71 -3.32
C SER A 90 -4.65 1.46 -2.59
N ILE A 91 -5.05 1.26 -1.33
CA ILE A 91 -4.68 0.09 -0.51
C ILE A 91 -5.83 -0.90 -0.34
N TYR A 92 -7.00 -0.63 -0.92
CA TYR A 92 -8.10 -1.59 -1.00
C TYR A 92 -7.78 -2.68 -2.01
N ASN A 93 -8.02 -3.94 -1.63
CA ASN A 93 -7.87 -5.09 -2.51
C ASN A 93 -9.06 -6.05 -2.31
N PRO A 94 -9.97 -6.19 -3.29
CA PRO A 94 -11.16 -7.03 -3.16
C PRO A 94 -10.83 -8.53 -3.06
N ASP A 95 -9.68 -8.96 -3.54
CA ASP A 95 -9.27 -10.38 -3.56
C ASP A 95 -8.48 -10.79 -2.32
N GLU A 96 -8.13 -9.82 -1.46
CA GLU A 96 -7.38 -10.05 -0.23
C GLU A 96 -8.14 -9.54 0.99
N LYS A 97 -7.90 -10.16 2.14
CA LYS A 97 -8.42 -9.71 3.43
C LYS A 97 -7.32 -9.76 4.46
N ASN A 98 -7.31 -8.76 5.34
CA ASN A 98 -6.51 -8.83 6.56
C ASN A 98 -7.10 -9.85 7.56
N LYS A 99 -6.38 -10.08 8.67
CA LYS A 99 -6.80 -11.01 9.73
C LYS A 99 -8.16 -10.72 10.37
N ASN A 100 -8.69 -9.50 10.22
CA ASN A 100 -9.99 -9.08 10.75
C ASN A 100 -11.11 -9.17 9.68
N GLY A 101 -10.81 -9.68 8.48
CA GLY A 101 -11.80 -9.91 7.43
C GLY A 101 -12.10 -8.70 6.53
N TYR A 102 -11.34 -7.62 6.64
CA TYR A 102 -11.50 -6.42 5.82
C TYR A 102 -10.57 -6.44 4.60
N HIS A 103 -11.05 -5.91 3.47
CA HIS A 103 -10.33 -5.93 2.21
C HIS A 103 -9.22 -4.89 2.17
N THR A 104 -7.98 -5.36 2.22
CA THR A 104 -6.76 -4.54 2.22
C THR A 104 -5.61 -5.44 1.78
N THR A 105 -4.45 -4.86 1.55
CA THR A 105 -3.21 -5.60 1.30
C THR A 105 -2.83 -6.47 2.50
N LYS A 106 -2.04 -7.51 2.26
CA LYS A 106 -1.58 -8.46 3.30
C LYS A 106 -0.81 -7.79 4.45
N GLN A 107 -0.05 -6.75 4.15
CA GLN A 107 0.86 -6.08 5.08
C GLN A 107 0.16 -5.05 5.97
N ILE A 108 -1.00 -4.53 5.54
CA ILE A 108 -1.75 -3.49 6.25
C ILE A 108 -2.97 -4.10 6.94
N THR A 109 -3.09 -3.84 8.24
CA THR A 109 -4.24 -4.26 9.05
C THR A 109 -5.08 -3.06 9.46
N THR A 110 -6.37 -3.09 9.10
CA THR A 110 -7.40 -2.30 9.77
C THR A 110 -8.21 -3.20 10.72
N THR A 111 -8.61 -2.64 11.85
CA THR A 111 -9.34 -3.28 12.95
C THR A 111 -10.83 -2.95 12.93
N ALA A 112 -11.29 -2.11 12.00
CA ALA A 112 -12.69 -1.82 11.77
C ALA A 112 -13.01 -1.71 10.27
N GLU A 113 -14.30 -1.66 9.95
CA GLU A 113 -14.77 -1.58 8.57
C GLU A 113 -14.34 -0.30 7.83
N SER A 114 -13.96 0.77 8.54
CA SER A 114 -13.70 2.06 7.89
C SER A 114 -12.62 2.89 8.57
N CYS A 115 -11.85 3.60 7.74
CA CYS A 115 -10.91 4.62 8.19
C CYS A 115 -11.38 6.01 7.74
N TRP A 116 -11.25 6.99 8.63
CA TRP A 116 -11.44 8.40 8.31
C TRP A 116 -10.42 8.88 7.29
N SER A 117 -10.86 9.81 6.45
CA SER A 117 -10.03 10.51 5.49
C SER A 117 -9.97 12.01 5.79
N SER A 118 -9.04 12.71 5.15
CA SER A 118 -8.80 14.15 5.35
C SER A 118 -9.92 15.04 4.79
N GLU A 119 -10.70 14.54 3.84
CA GLU A 119 -11.72 15.27 3.11
C GLU A 119 -12.92 15.61 4.00
N THR A 120 -13.45 16.83 3.83
CA THR A 120 -14.59 17.33 4.59
C THR A 120 -15.66 17.93 3.68
N GLU A 121 -16.92 17.83 4.12
CA GLU A 121 -18.09 18.42 3.46
C GLU A 121 -18.98 19.03 4.55
N GLY A 122 -18.81 20.32 4.81
CA GLY A 122 -19.48 21.00 5.92
C GLY A 122 -19.13 20.37 7.27
N TYR A 123 -20.15 19.91 8.01
CA TYR A 123 -19.97 19.21 9.30
C TYR A 123 -19.65 17.71 9.16
N LYS A 124 -19.51 17.21 7.93
CA LYS A 124 -19.17 15.82 7.63
C LYS A 124 -17.68 15.68 7.26
N ALA A 125 -17.20 14.46 7.34
CA ALA A 125 -15.92 14.03 6.82
C ALA A 125 -16.06 12.71 6.04
N GLY A 126 -15.14 12.51 5.10
CA GLY A 126 -15.02 11.30 4.32
C GLY A 126 -14.46 10.15 5.14
N ARG A 127 -14.90 8.94 4.83
CA ARG A 127 -14.29 7.69 5.29
C ARG A 127 -14.35 6.66 4.19
N PHE A 128 -13.33 5.80 4.11
CA PHE A 128 -13.34 4.68 3.18
C PHE A 128 -13.71 3.40 3.93
N ASN A 129 -14.66 2.64 3.39
CA ASN A 129 -15.11 1.37 3.95
C ASN A 129 -14.41 0.20 3.23
N PHE A 130 -13.62 -0.56 3.99
CA PHE A 130 -12.86 -1.72 3.52
C PHE A 130 -13.67 -3.02 3.46
N THR A 131 -14.95 -3.03 3.86
CA THR A 131 -15.82 -4.17 3.57
C THR A 131 -16.35 -4.09 2.14
N TYR A 132 -16.68 -2.89 1.66
CA TYR A 132 -17.36 -2.69 0.38
C TYR A 132 -16.55 -1.94 -0.68
N GLY A 133 -15.37 -1.41 -0.33
CA GLY A 133 -14.56 -0.61 -1.24
C GLY A 133 -15.21 0.71 -1.64
N LYS A 134 -15.85 1.40 -0.67
CA LYS A 134 -16.64 2.61 -0.96
C LYS A 134 -16.38 3.73 0.03
N ALA A 135 -16.38 4.96 -0.48
CA ALA A 135 -16.36 6.17 0.32
C ALA A 135 -17.77 6.50 0.87
N TYR A 136 -17.80 6.98 2.12
CA TYR A 136 -19.01 7.45 2.78
C TYR A 136 -18.74 8.77 3.51
N TRP A 137 -19.78 9.56 3.73
CA TRP A 137 -19.71 10.83 4.44
C TRP A 137 -20.49 10.77 5.75
N LEU A 138 -19.83 11.03 6.87
CA LEU A 138 -20.43 11.01 8.21
C LEU A 138 -20.10 12.27 8.99
N ARG A 139 -20.91 12.57 10.01
CA ARG A 139 -20.66 13.70 10.93
C ARG A 139 -19.25 13.59 11.51
N GLN A 140 -18.51 14.68 11.55
CA GLN A 140 -17.17 14.73 12.15
C GLN A 140 -17.15 14.32 13.63
N SER A 141 -18.29 14.47 14.33
CA SER A 141 -18.46 14.06 15.72
C SER A 141 -18.77 12.58 15.90
N PHE A 142 -19.08 11.84 14.83
CA PHE A 142 -19.35 10.41 14.92
C PHE A 142 -18.07 9.67 15.28
N SER A 143 -18.10 8.86 16.34
CA SER A 143 -16.96 8.07 16.82
C SER A 143 -17.25 6.57 16.77
N GLY A 144 -18.21 6.12 15.96
CA GLY A 144 -18.57 4.70 15.84
C GLY A 144 -17.47 3.87 15.17
N SER A 145 -17.78 3.10 14.14
CA SER A 145 -16.83 2.21 13.44
C SER A 145 -15.65 2.89 12.70
N GLY A 146 -15.31 4.13 13.06
CA GLY A 146 -14.18 4.88 12.51
C GLY A 146 -12.86 4.52 13.18
N ARG A 147 -11.86 4.29 12.34
CA ARG A 147 -10.43 4.24 12.67
C ARG A 147 -9.68 5.32 11.92
N VAL A 148 -8.39 5.45 12.17
CA VAL A 148 -7.48 6.17 11.27
C VAL A 148 -6.25 5.31 11.03
N LEU A 149 -5.85 5.24 9.76
CA LEU A 149 -4.62 4.57 9.33
C LEU A 149 -3.61 5.66 8.94
N PRO A 150 -2.69 6.05 9.83
CA PRO A 150 -1.79 7.16 9.55
C PRO A 150 -0.90 6.88 8.35
N VAL A 151 -0.69 7.91 7.55
CA VAL A 151 0.14 7.88 6.35
C VAL A 151 1.09 9.08 6.34
N ARG A 152 2.22 8.94 5.64
CA ARG A 152 3.15 10.02 5.33
C ARG A 152 3.79 9.78 3.95
N PHE A 153 4.51 10.77 3.44
CA PHE A 153 5.38 10.55 2.28
C PHE A 153 6.68 9.86 2.72
N ASN A 154 7.09 8.85 1.97
CA ASN A 154 8.42 8.26 2.09
C ASN A 154 9.44 9.26 1.51
N LYS A 155 10.46 9.63 2.28
CA LYS A 155 11.48 10.62 1.90
C LYS A 155 12.76 9.90 1.52
#